data_AF-A0AAJ3D4X0-F1
#
_entry.id   AF-A0AAJ3D4X0-F1
#
_cell.length_a   1.000
_cell.length_b   1.000
_cell.length_c   1.000
_cell.angle_alpha   90.00
_cell.angle_beta   90.00
_cell.angle_gamma   90.00
#
_symmetry.space_group_name_H-M   'P 1'
#
loop_
_entity.id
_entity.type
_entity.pdbx_description
1 polymer ?
#
loop_
_entity_poly.entity_id
_entity_poly.type
_entity_poly.pdbx_seq_one_letter_code
_entity_poly.pdbx_strand_id
1 'polypeptide(L)' 'MTKPAAPKRHLPTSPFKVPVAPAPKHFDTGDQVTHDVYGLGRVVGIEDGVAALVDFGSTQMRILSPYPKMTKL' A
#
# COMPACT_ATOMS: atom_id res chain seq x y z
N MET A 1 -12.72 12.61 25.20
CA MET A 1 -12.35 12.94 23.80
C MET A 1 -10.85 13.15 23.73
N THR A 2 -10.09 12.18 23.19
CA THR A 2 -8.63 12.27 23.08
C THR A 2 -8.26 12.79 21.70
N LYS A 3 -7.63 13.96 21.62
CA LYS A 3 -7.12 14.53 20.35
C LYS A 3 -5.83 13.79 19.94
N PRO A 4 -5.62 13.43 18.67
CA PRO A 4 -4.34 12.86 18.24
C PRO A 4 -3.25 13.94 18.35
N ALA A 5 -2.08 13.56 18.88
CA ALA A 5 -0.93 14.45 18.99
C ALA A 5 -0.43 14.79 17.57
N ALA A 6 -0.39 16.08 17.23
CA ALA A 6 0.14 16.54 15.96
C ALA A 6 1.64 16.19 15.85
N PRO A 7 2.14 15.84 14.65
CA PRO A 7 3.55 15.53 14.45
C PRO A 7 4.41 16.77 14.74
N LYS A 8 5.38 16.63 15.65
CA LYS A 8 6.28 17.71 16.07
C LYS A 8 7.16 18.14 14.87
N ARG A 9 7.19 19.44 14.56
CA ARG A 9 8.09 20.00 13.52
C ARG A 9 9.55 19.82 13.95
N HIS A 10 10.36 19.22 13.09
CA HIS A 10 11.80 19.08 13.31
C HIS A 10 12.50 20.43 13.15
N LEU A 11 13.48 20.70 14.02
CA LEU A 11 14.37 21.85 13.90
C LEU A 11 15.26 21.72 12.65
N PRO A 12 15.60 22.83 11.97
CA PRO A 12 16.38 22.83 10.73
C PRO A 12 17.81 22.30 10.86
N THR A 13 18.30 22.05 12.08
CA THR A 13 19.64 21.51 12.38
C THR A 13 19.65 20.02 12.74
N SER A 14 18.53 19.32 12.58
CA SER A 14 18.43 17.91 12.96
C SER A 14 19.21 16.99 12.00
N PRO A 15 20.19 16.20 12.48
CA PRO A 15 20.91 15.21 11.66
C PRO A 15 20.07 13.95 11.38
N PHE A 16 18.97 13.75 12.11
CA PHE A 16 18.04 12.64 11.88
C PHE A 16 17.15 12.93 10.68
N LYS A 17 17.38 12.17 9.60
CA LYS A 17 16.63 12.24 8.34
C LYS A 17 15.23 11.63 8.53
N VAL A 18 14.20 12.35 8.06
CA VAL A 18 12.80 11.90 8.11
C VAL A 18 12.66 10.55 7.40
N PRO A 19 11.95 9.56 7.97
CA PRO A 19 11.55 8.37 7.24
C PRO A 19 10.74 8.81 6.02
N VAL A 20 11.34 8.68 4.82
CA VAL A 20 10.63 8.89 3.56
C VAL A 20 9.46 7.92 3.58
N ALA A 21 8.23 8.43 3.43
CA ALA A 21 7.06 7.59 3.28
C ALA A 21 7.38 6.56 2.19
N PRO A 22 7.29 5.25 2.48
CA PRO A 22 7.65 4.24 1.50
C PRO A 22 6.87 4.54 0.22
N ALA A 23 7.58 4.54 -0.92
CA ALA A 23 6.97 4.81 -2.21
C ALA A 23 5.68 3.99 -2.30
N PRO A 24 4.56 4.57 -2.79
CA PRO A 24 3.36 3.80 -3.04
C PRO A 24 3.79 2.55 -3.81
N LYS A 25 3.50 1.36 -3.28
CA LYS A 25 3.80 0.13 -4.00
C LYS A 25 3.01 0.22 -5.31
N HIS A 26 3.72 0.55 -6.39
CA HIS A 26 3.17 0.52 -7.72
C HIS A 26 3.10 -0.95 -8.11
N PHE A 27 1.87 -1.40 -8.32
CA PHE A 27 1.58 -2.71 -8.87
C PHE A 27 1.32 -2.51 -10.36
N ASP A 28 1.80 -3.44 -11.18
CA ASP A 28 1.55 -3.48 -12.62
C ASP A 28 0.61 -4.65 -12.97
N THR A 29 -0.17 -4.48 -14.05
CA THR A 29 -1.11 -5.52 -14.48
C THR A 29 -0.32 -6.77 -14.86
N GLY A 30 -0.62 -7.87 -14.20
CA GLY A 30 0.07 -9.15 -14.35
C GLY A 30 1.05 -9.47 -13.22
N ASP A 31 1.33 -8.52 -12.31
CA ASP A 31 2.19 -8.75 -11.14
C ASP A 31 1.59 -9.80 -10.20
N GLN A 32 2.47 -10.57 -9.58
CA GLN A 32 2.10 -11.51 -8.54
C GLN A 32 2.15 -10.83 -7.17
N VAL A 33 1.08 -11.02 -6.41
CA VAL A 33 0.84 -10.29 -5.16
C VAL A 33 0.28 -11.23 -4.13
N THR A 34 0.63 -10.99 -2.88
CA THR A 34 0.12 -11.77 -1.75
C THR A 34 -0.70 -10.87 -0.85
N HIS A 35 -1.87 -11.34 -0.47
CA HIS A 35 -2.76 -10.70 0.49
C HIS A 35 -2.92 -11.59 1.72
N ASP A 36 -2.78 -11.03 2.92
CA ASP A 36 -2.78 -11.84 4.15
C ASP A 36 -4.06 -12.66 4.36
N VAL A 37 -5.20 -12.21 3.83
CA VAL A 37 -6.51 -12.87 3.97
C VAL A 37 -6.84 -13.82 2.83
N TYR A 38 -6.46 -13.46 1.59
CA TYR A 38 -6.88 -14.20 0.39
C TYR A 38 -5.76 -15.09 -0.17
N GLY A 39 -4.53 -14.90 0.32
CA GLY A 39 -3.36 -15.61 -0.15
C GLY A 39 -2.77 -15.00 -1.42
N LEU A 40 -2.30 -15.87 -2.30
CA LEU A 40 -1.62 -15.50 -3.54
C LEU A 40 -2.64 -15.08 -4.60
N GLY A 41 -2.40 -13.94 -5.22
CA GLY A 41 -3.20 -13.41 -6.31
C GLY A 41 -2.33 -12.79 -7.40
N ARG A 42 -2.99 -12.45 -8.51
CA ARG A 42 -2.38 -11.76 -9.64
C ARG A 42 -3.14 -10.49 -9.93
N VAL A 43 -2.43 -9.40 -10.13
CA VAL A 43 -3.05 -8.12 -10.45
C VAL A 43 -3.61 -8.20 -11.87
N VAL A 44 -4.89 -7.93 -12.04
CA VAL A 44 -5.60 -7.98 -13.32
C VAL A 44 -5.92 -6.57 -13.84
N GLY A 45 -5.81 -5.57 -12.98
CA GLY A 45 -5.86 -4.16 -13.38
C GLY A 45 -5.44 -3.26 -12.23
N ILE A 46 -4.86 -2.10 -12.55
CA ILE A 46 -4.54 -1.06 -11.57
C ILE A 46 -5.25 0.23 -11.96
N GLU A 47 -5.85 0.84 -10.96
CA GLU A 47 -6.29 2.23 -10.96
C GLU A 47 -5.19 3.02 -10.23
N ASP A 48 -4.25 3.59 -11.00
CA ASP A 48 -3.04 4.26 -10.49
C ASP A 48 -3.35 5.28 -9.39
N GLY A 49 -2.98 4.93 -8.15
CA GLY A 49 -3.18 5.78 -6.97
C GLY A 49 -4.55 5.63 -6.30
N VAL A 50 -5.45 4.80 -6.82
CA VAL A 50 -6.82 4.61 -6.30
C VAL A 50 -7.05 3.17 -5.82
N ALA A 51 -6.83 2.17 -6.68
CA ALA A 51 -7.17 0.78 -6.38
C ALA A 51 -6.38 -0.21 -7.25
N ALA A 52 -6.22 -1.45 -6.78
CA ALA A 52 -5.70 -2.56 -7.56
C ALA A 52 -6.75 -3.67 -7.58
N LEU A 53 -7.10 -4.12 -8.77
CA LEU A 53 -7.94 -5.28 -9.00
C LEU A 53 -7.05 -6.52 -9.01
N VAL A 54 -7.23 -7.38 -8.03
CA VAL A 54 -6.44 -8.60 -7.85
C VAL A 54 -7.34 -9.80 -8.01
N ASP A 55 -6.92 -10.74 -8.83
CA ASP A 55 -7.54 -12.04 -8.97
C ASP A 55 -6.80 -13.06 -8.11
N PHE A 56 -7.49 -13.60 -7.10
CA PHE A 56 -6.99 -14.66 -6.23
C PHE A 56 -7.34 -16.07 -6.75
N GLY A 57 -7.79 -16.18 -8.01
CA GLY A 57 -8.20 -17.41 -8.67
C GLY A 57 -9.65 -17.80 -8.38
N SER A 58 -10.05 -17.78 -7.10
CA SER A 58 -11.43 -18.06 -6.69
C SER A 58 -12.29 -16.80 -6.57
N THR A 59 -11.65 -15.66 -6.31
CA THR A 59 -12.33 -14.38 -6.04
C THR A 59 -11.49 -13.24 -6.59
N GLN A 60 -12.14 -12.34 -7.33
CA GLN A 60 -11.55 -11.07 -7.72
C GLN A 60 -11.88 -10.01 -6.67
N MET A 61 -10.88 -9.27 -6.22
CA MET A 61 -10.99 -8.29 -5.16
C MET A 61 -10.36 -6.97 -5.58
N ARG A 62 -11.12 -5.90 -5.35
CA ARG A 62 -10.67 -4.52 -5.55
C ARG A 62 -10.10 -3.99 -4.24
N ILE A 63 -8.80 -3.81 -4.20
CA ILE A 63 -8.05 -3.34 -3.03
C ILE A 63 -7.75 -1.85 -3.21
N LEU A 64 -8.30 -1.01 -2.36
CA LEU A 64 -8.08 0.44 -2.41
C LEU A 64 -6.69 0.81 -1.85
N SER A 65 -6.06 1.85 -2.42
CA SER A 65 -4.87 2.49 -1.87
C SER A 65 -5.12 2.91 -0.42
N PRO A 66 -4.22 2.62 0.56
CA PRO A 66 -2.80 2.28 0.43
C PRO A 66 -2.49 0.77 0.34
N TYR A 67 -3.39 -0.03 -0.22
CA TYR A 67 -3.23 -1.48 -0.40
C TYR A 67 -3.01 -2.22 0.93
N PRO A 68 -3.99 -2.16 1.85
CA PRO A 68 -3.84 -2.78 3.16
C PRO A 68 -3.53 -4.27 3.02
N LYS A 69 -2.53 -4.76 3.77
CA LYS A 69 -2.16 -6.19 3.84
C LYS A 69 -1.72 -6.79 2.50
N MET A 70 -1.23 -5.94 1.59
CA MET A 70 -0.81 -6.36 0.26
C MET A 70 0.71 -6.27 0.10
N THR A 71 1.31 -7.35 -0.38
CA THR A 71 2.75 -7.47 -0.63
C THR A 71 2.99 -7.87 -2.07
N LYS A 72 3.87 -7.16 -2.77
CA LYS A 72 4.35 -7.55 -4.10
C LYS A 72 5.40 -8.64 -3.94
N LEU A 73 5.32 -9.71 -4.73
CA LEU A 73 6.33 -10.76 -4.82
C LEU A 73 7.37 -10.43 -5.90
#